data_AF-A0A3E0M4U6-F1
#
_entry.id   AF-A0A3E0M4U6-F1
#
_cell.length_a   1.000
_cell.length_b   1.000
_cell.length_c   1.000
_cell.angle_alpha   90.00
_cell.angle_beta   90.00
_cell.angle_gamma   90.00
#
_symmetry.space_group_name_H-M   'P 1'
#
loop_
_entity.id
_entity.type
_entity.pdbx_description
1 polymer ?
#
loop_
_entity_poly.entity_id
_entity_poly.type
_entity_poly.pdbx_seq_one_letter_code
_entity_poly.pdbx_strand_id
1 'polypeptide(L)'
;MGIIDTKRDQHDNFSFSIKSKLGQPPTIFNAGRRTVFIYRIESNNNLDILKLKELKSATKILITIRGQCQIVFDELKTREFTNTFYRNLILIDDSMPIIVANLLLNAYSGENNKSIIKLHEKMTMDNPCGYELQNVGEIYERKIKNFLTDITLGLKASEDWKKDNTPNGFLVVTKNGEVLSYYLLDRKTFEDCLFTQTKLDVPSRTRHDYGTIYQEEGNYYIKLCLQVRFR
;
A
#
# COMPACT_ATOMS: atom_id res chain seq x y z
N MET A 1 -2.12 -32.04 -5.51
CA MET A 1 -0.76 -32.38 -5.97
C MET A 1 0.17 -31.36 -5.32
N GLY A 2 0.93 -31.78 -4.30
CA GLY A 2 1.82 -30.89 -3.53
C GLY A 2 3.11 -30.60 -4.30
N ILE A 3 3.78 -29.49 -3.97
CA ILE A 3 5.10 -29.13 -4.52
C ILE A 3 6.16 -29.94 -3.76
N ILE A 4 7.04 -30.62 -4.48
CA ILE A 4 8.14 -31.42 -3.89
C ILE A 4 9.35 -30.51 -3.68
N ASP A 5 9.78 -30.32 -2.43
CA ASP A 5 11.06 -29.69 -2.10
C ASP A 5 12.19 -30.73 -2.26
N THR A 6 12.78 -30.78 -3.46
CA THR A 6 13.84 -31.75 -3.81
C THR A 6 15.15 -31.55 -3.04
N LYS A 7 15.29 -30.46 -2.26
CA LYS A 7 16.47 -30.24 -1.41
C LYS A 7 16.31 -30.83 -0.02
N ARG A 8 15.09 -31.10 0.44
CA ARG A 8 14.81 -31.56 1.81
C ARG A 8 14.29 -32.99 1.89
N ASP A 9 13.94 -33.61 0.76
CA ASP A 9 13.40 -34.98 0.68
C ASP A 9 12.23 -35.22 1.64
N GLN A 10 11.42 -34.16 1.85
CA GLN A 10 10.24 -34.16 2.72
C GLN A 10 8.97 -33.89 1.88
N HIS A 11 7.96 -34.74 2.10
CA HIS A 11 6.64 -34.64 1.50
C HIS A 11 5.75 -33.70 2.31
N ASP A 12 6.05 -32.41 2.28
CA ASP A 12 5.22 -31.39 2.91
C ASP A 12 4.26 -30.76 1.90
N ASN A 13 3.02 -30.54 2.30
CA ASN A 13 2.02 -29.85 1.48
C ASN A 13 2.28 -28.34 1.49
N PHE A 14 3.24 -27.89 0.69
CA PHE A 14 3.49 -26.45 0.54
C PHE A 14 2.48 -25.78 -0.39
N SER A 15 1.85 -24.72 0.10
CA SER A 15 1.11 -23.74 -0.71
C SER A 15 1.97 -22.52 -1.00
N PHE A 16 1.93 -22.01 -2.23
CA PHE A 16 2.62 -20.78 -2.66
C PHE A 16 1.66 -19.88 -3.42
N SER A 17 1.77 -18.57 -3.21
CA SER A 17 1.13 -17.58 -4.09
C SER A 17 1.91 -17.49 -5.41
N ILE A 18 1.24 -17.58 -6.56
CA ILE A 18 1.92 -17.47 -7.87
C ILE A 18 1.67 -16.09 -8.46
N LYS A 19 2.75 -15.40 -8.87
CA LYS A 19 2.72 -14.10 -9.53
C LYS A 19 3.48 -14.17 -10.85
N SER A 20 2.87 -13.69 -11.93
CA SER A 20 3.48 -13.71 -13.26
C SER A 20 3.96 -12.32 -13.69
N LYS A 21 5.20 -12.22 -14.19
CA LYS A 21 5.73 -11.01 -14.87
C LYS A 21 5.52 -11.03 -16.38
N LEU A 22 4.75 -11.99 -16.91
CA LEU A 22 4.35 -12.00 -18.32
C LEU A 22 3.33 -10.87 -18.56
N GLY A 23 3.71 -9.88 -19.36
CA GLY A 23 2.90 -8.69 -19.61
C GLY A 23 3.20 -7.54 -18.65
N GLN A 24 2.18 -7.09 -17.90
CA GLN A 24 2.29 -5.97 -16.96
C GLN A 24 2.83 -6.43 -15.58
N PRO A 25 3.52 -5.58 -14.80
CA PRO A 25 4.05 -5.98 -13.50
C PRO A 25 2.96 -6.54 -12.58
N PRO A 26 3.18 -7.68 -11.91
CA PRO A 26 2.16 -8.35 -11.14
C PRO A 26 1.70 -7.50 -9.96
N THR A 27 0.38 -7.50 -9.73
CA THR A 27 -0.22 -6.83 -8.58
C THR A 27 -0.16 -7.75 -7.37
N ILE A 28 0.41 -7.22 -6.27
CA ILE A 28 0.43 -7.88 -4.97
C ILE A 28 -0.90 -7.65 -4.29
N PHE A 29 -1.34 -6.38 -4.25
CA PHE A 29 -2.56 -5.94 -3.61
C PHE A 29 -3.31 -4.98 -4.53
N ASN A 30 -4.53 -5.36 -4.91
CA ASN A 30 -5.31 -4.64 -5.93
C ASN A 30 -6.00 -3.40 -5.36
N ALA A 31 -6.09 -2.35 -6.18
CA ALA A 31 -6.99 -1.24 -5.87
C ALA A 31 -8.46 -1.66 -5.91
N GLY A 32 -9.26 -1.03 -5.06
CA GLY A 32 -10.72 -1.13 -5.12
C GLY A 32 -11.38 -0.24 -4.07
N ARG A 33 -12.72 -0.23 -4.05
CA ARG A 33 -13.50 0.54 -3.06
C ARG A 33 -13.10 0.25 -1.61
N ARG A 34 -12.64 -0.97 -1.32
CA ARG A 34 -12.25 -1.43 0.03
C ARG A 34 -10.82 -1.06 0.42
N THR A 35 -10.01 -0.51 -0.48
CA THR A 35 -8.61 -0.09 -0.22
C THR A 35 -8.46 1.43 -0.17
N VAL A 36 -9.57 2.13 0.08
CA VAL A 36 -9.65 3.59 0.12
C VAL A 36 -9.19 4.14 1.47
N PHE A 37 -8.38 5.19 1.40
CA PHE A 37 -8.04 6.10 2.49
C PHE A 37 -8.62 7.47 2.19
N ILE A 38 -9.14 8.14 3.21
CA ILE A 38 -9.77 9.45 3.13
C ILE A 38 -8.83 10.50 3.73
N TYR A 39 -8.66 11.60 3.02
CA TYR A 39 -7.87 12.75 3.46
C TYR A 39 -8.72 14.00 3.41
N ARG A 40 -8.63 14.81 4.46
CA ARG A 40 -9.22 16.15 4.52
C ARG A 40 -8.27 17.16 3.88
N ILE A 41 -8.83 18.08 3.12
CA ILE A 41 -8.11 19.18 2.50
C ILE A 41 -8.40 20.42 3.33
N GLU A 42 -7.40 20.86 4.08
CA GLU A 42 -7.46 22.09 4.86
C GLU A 42 -6.82 23.23 4.08
N SER A 43 -7.54 24.34 3.93
CA SER A 43 -7.02 25.54 3.28
C SER A 43 -7.37 26.77 4.08
N ASN A 44 -6.43 27.71 4.10
CA ASN A 44 -6.64 29.05 4.65
C ASN A 44 -7.23 30.01 3.59
N ASN A 45 -7.43 29.55 2.35
CA ASN A 45 -7.85 30.34 1.20
C ASN A 45 -9.11 29.74 0.53
N ASN A 46 -9.77 30.54 -0.32
CA ASN A 46 -10.82 30.04 -1.21
C ASN A 46 -10.20 29.17 -2.30
N LEU A 47 -10.22 27.85 -2.10
CA LEU A 47 -9.92 26.86 -3.14
C LEU A 47 -10.95 26.95 -4.27
N ASP A 48 -10.49 27.04 -5.52
CA ASP A 48 -11.35 26.86 -6.69
C ASP A 48 -11.65 25.37 -6.90
N ILE A 49 -12.65 24.88 -6.14
CA ILE A 49 -13.05 23.48 -6.14
C ILE A 49 -13.60 23.04 -7.49
N LEU A 50 -14.24 23.94 -8.25
CA LEU A 50 -14.76 23.61 -9.58
C LEU A 50 -13.60 23.24 -10.52
N LYS A 51 -12.57 24.08 -10.57
CA LYS A 51 -11.35 23.80 -11.35
C LYS A 51 -10.64 22.52 -10.89
N LEU A 52 -10.61 22.25 -9.58
CA LEU A 52 -9.99 21.02 -9.07
C LEU A 52 -10.80 19.76 -9.41
N LYS A 53 -12.13 19.84 -9.42
CA LYS A 53 -13.00 18.72 -9.82
C LYS A 53 -12.82 18.34 -11.29
N GLU A 54 -12.47 19.31 -12.15
CA GLU A 54 -12.12 19.06 -13.55
C GLU A 54 -10.81 18.29 -13.74
N LEU A 55 -9.88 18.37 -12.78
CA LEU A 55 -8.66 17.58 -12.80
C LEU A 55 -9.01 16.10 -12.53
N LYS A 56 -9.19 15.33 -13.62
CA LYS A 56 -9.50 13.89 -13.61
C LYS A 56 -8.37 12.99 -13.08
N SER A 57 -7.53 13.48 -12.17
CA SER A 57 -6.41 12.75 -11.57
C SER A 57 -6.13 13.27 -10.17
N ALA A 58 -6.15 12.36 -9.18
CA ALA A 58 -5.80 12.67 -7.81
C ALA A 58 -4.38 13.25 -7.71
N THR A 59 -3.42 12.70 -8.44
CA THR A 59 -2.06 13.24 -8.49
C THR A 59 -2.04 14.67 -9.03
N LYS A 60 -2.77 14.96 -10.11
CA LYS A 60 -2.85 16.34 -10.63
C LYS A 60 -3.47 17.28 -9.58
N ILE A 61 -4.55 16.86 -8.93
CA ILE A 61 -5.19 17.62 -7.85
C ILE A 61 -4.18 17.94 -6.75
N LEU A 62 -3.48 16.93 -6.22
CA LEU A 62 -2.51 17.11 -5.14
C LEU A 62 -1.32 17.99 -5.55
N ILE A 63 -0.86 17.89 -6.79
CA ILE A 63 0.18 18.79 -7.33
C ILE A 63 -0.33 20.22 -7.39
N THR A 64 -1.56 20.45 -7.87
CA THR A 64 -2.15 21.79 -8.02
C THR A 64 -2.34 22.51 -6.69
N ILE A 65 -2.74 21.79 -5.63
CA ILE A 65 -2.98 22.38 -4.30
C ILE A 65 -1.75 22.39 -3.39
N ARG A 66 -0.62 21.87 -3.88
CA ARG A 66 0.62 21.78 -3.10
C ARG A 66 1.07 23.16 -2.64
N GLY A 67 1.48 23.26 -1.38
CA GLY A 67 1.93 24.52 -0.76
C GLY A 67 0.81 25.52 -0.46
N GLN A 68 -0.42 25.25 -0.89
CA GLN A 68 -1.60 26.09 -0.64
C GLN A 68 -2.56 25.47 0.38
N CYS A 69 -2.45 24.15 0.58
CA CYS A 69 -3.33 23.37 1.45
C CYS A 69 -2.54 22.35 2.25
N GLN A 70 -3.06 22.01 3.42
CA GLN A 70 -2.65 20.84 4.17
C GLN A 70 -3.56 19.66 3.81
N ILE A 71 -2.96 18.49 3.63
CA ILE A 71 -3.67 17.25 3.32
C ILE A 71 -3.51 16.33 4.52
N VAL A 72 -4.58 16.19 5.29
CA VAL A 72 -4.57 15.51 6.58
C VAL A 72 -5.26 14.17 6.44
N PHE A 73 -4.64 13.09 6.90
CA PHE A 73 -5.28 11.79 6.94
C PHE A 73 -6.47 11.81 7.91
N ASP A 74 -7.65 11.48 7.42
CA ASP A 74 -8.85 11.37 8.24
C ASP A 74 -9.05 9.90 8.64
N GLU A 75 -8.52 9.56 9.81
CA GLU A 75 -8.51 8.20 10.30
C GLU A 75 -9.92 7.68 10.62
N LEU A 76 -10.76 8.51 11.24
CA LEU A 76 -12.12 8.14 11.61
C LEU A 76 -12.96 7.84 10.36
N LYS A 77 -12.98 8.75 9.38
CA LYS A 77 -13.70 8.50 8.12
C LYS A 77 -13.14 7.31 7.37
N THR A 78 -11.83 7.11 7.38
CA THR A 78 -11.22 5.93 6.76
C THR A 78 -11.66 4.65 7.44
N ARG A 79 -11.62 4.60 8.77
CA ARG A 79 -12.09 3.47 9.58
C ARG A 79 -13.56 3.17 9.32
N GLU A 80 -14.42 4.17 9.20
CA GLU A 80 -15.84 3.97 8.88
C GLU A 80 -16.03 3.46 7.45
N PHE A 81 -15.29 4.02 6.48
CA PHE A 81 -15.45 3.70 5.05
C PHE A 81 -14.86 2.33 4.67
N THR A 82 -13.73 1.94 5.28
CA THR A 82 -13.02 0.67 5.01
C THR A 82 -12.78 -0.16 6.27
N ASN A 83 -13.78 -0.24 7.17
CA ASN A 83 -13.69 -0.90 8.48
C ASN A 83 -12.92 -2.23 8.50
N THR A 84 -13.29 -3.20 7.66
CA THR A 84 -12.59 -4.49 7.58
C THR A 84 -11.11 -4.33 7.27
N PHE A 85 -10.77 -3.50 6.28
CA PHE A 85 -9.37 -3.29 5.92
C PHE A 85 -8.62 -2.52 7.01
N TYR A 86 -9.23 -1.50 7.60
CA TYR A 86 -8.66 -0.77 8.73
C TYR A 86 -8.34 -1.71 9.91
N ARG A 87 -9.27 -2.59 10.30
CA ARG A 87 -9.03 -3.63 11.32
C ARG A 87 -7.87 -4.54 10.92
N ASN A 88 -7.81 -4.97 9.66
CA ASN A 88 -6.72 -5.82 9.19
C ASN A 88 -5.36 -5.12 9.30
N LEU A 89 -5.28 -3.80 9.07
CA LEU A 89 -4.05 -3.04 9.27
C LEU A 89 -3.65 -3.01 10.75
N ILE A 90 -4.59 -2.75 11.66
CA ILE A 90 -4.36 -2.79 13.12
C ILE A 90 -3.85 -4.16 13.57
N LEU A 91 -4.36 -5.26 13.01
CA LEU A 91 -3.87 -6.62 13.31
C LEU A 91 -2.41 -6.85 12.91
N ILE A 92 -1.88 -6.08 11.96
CA ILE A 92 -0.45 -6.11 11.62
C ILE A 92 0.33 -5.31 12.67
N ASP A 93 -0.14 -4.09 12.96
CA ASP A 93 0.45 -3.15 13.91
C ASP A 93 -0.53 -1.97 14.14
N ASP A 94 -0.63 -1.47 15.37
CA ASP A 94 -1.53 -0.36 15.72
C ASP A 94 -1.24 0.92 14.91
N SER A 95 0.02 1.16 14.55
CA SER A 95 0.43 2.33 13.75
C SER A 95 0.26 2.13 12.23
N MET A 96 -0.14 0.94 11.79
CA MET A 96 -0.19 0.59 10.38
C MET A 96 -1.12 1.45 9.53
N PRO A 97 -2.33 1.84 9.99
CA PRO A 97 -3.18 2.76 9.23
C PRO A 97 -2.48 4.08 8.88
N ILE A 98 -1.77 4.67 9.85
CA ILE A 98 -1.02 5.94 9.67
C ILE A 98 0.15 5.74 8.71
N ILE A 99 0.90 4.64 8.85
CA ILE A 99 2.03 4.30 7.97
C ILE A 99 1.55 4.16 6.53
N VAL A 100 0.51 3.35 6.28
CA VAL A 100 -0.01 3.14 4.93
C VAL A 100 -0.60 4.41 4.35
N ALA A 101 -1.30 5.22 5.17
CA ALA A 101 -1.81 6.52 4.75
C ALA A 101 -0.70 7.48 4.32
N ASN A 102 0.42 7.54 5.04
CA ASN A 102 1.56 8.38 4.65
C ASN A 102 2.25 7.88 3.37
N LEU A 103 2.51 6.57 3.24
CA LEU A 103 3.07 6.00 1.99
C LEU A 103 2.18 6.37 0.80
N LEU A 104 0.88 6.22 0.97
CA LEU A 104 -0.10 6.46 -0.08
C LEU A 104 -0.15 7.93 -0.49
N LEU A 105 -0.21 8.85 0.47
CA LEU A 105 -0.20 10.28 0.18
C LEU A 105 1.08 10.69 -0.56
N ASN A 106 2.23 10.20 -0.10
CA ASN A 106 3.54 10.44 -0.73
C ASN A 106 3.66 9.81 -2.14
N ALA A 107 2.96 8.70 -2.41
CA ALA A 107 2.92 8.11 -3.75
C ALA A 107 2.05 8.91 -4.73
N TYR A 108 0.99 9.55 -4.22
CA TYR A 108 0.09 10.38 -5.01
C TYR A 108 0.61 11.82 -5.17
N SER A 109 1.50 12.30 -4.31
CA SER A 109 2.01 13.68 -4.32
C SER A 109 2.72 14.03 -5.63
N GLY A 110 3.34 13.07 -6.32
CA GLY A 110 4.02 13.27 -7.60
C GLY A 110 5.52 13.59 -7.50
N GLU A 111 6.10 13.56 -6.30
CA GLU A 111 7.52 13.89 -6.06
C GLU A 111 8.45 12.66 -6.08
N ASN A 112 7.89 11.46 -5.92
CA ASN A 112 8.68 10.23 -5.75
C ASN A 112 8.40 9.22 -6.87
N ASN A 113 9.39 8.39 -7.20
CA ASN A 113 9.25 7.27 -8.16
C ASN A 113 8.31 6.13 -7.67
N LYS A 114 7.49 6.42 -6.64
CA LYS A 114 6.48 5.57 -5.99
C LYS A 114 6.99 4.24 -5.42
N SER A 115 8.29 4.01 -5.47
CA SER A 115 8.88 2.81 -4.90
C SER A 115 8.82 2.79 -3.39
N ILE A 116 8.70 1.60 -2.81
CA ILE A 116 8.69 1.47 -1.36
C ILE A 116 9.96 2.05 -0.74
N ILE A 117 11.14 1.82 -1.34
CA ILE A 117 12.41 2.42 -0.87
C ILE A 117 12.29 3.95 -0.79
N LYS A 118 11.87 4.63 -1.86
CA LYS A 118 11.78 6.10 -1.87
C LYS A 118 10.68 6.63 -0.96
N LEU A 119 9.57 5.90 -0.84
CA LEU A 119 8.50 6.26 0.08
C LEU A 119 8.92 6.09 1.55
N HIS A 120 9.73 5.07 1.86
CA HIS A 120 10.32 4.85 3.17
C HIS A 120 11.34 5.94 3.54
N GLU A 121 12.23 6.32 2.61
CA GLU A 121 13.16 7.45 2.81
C GLU A 121 12.37 8.72 3.19
N LYS A 122 11.30 9.01 2.44
CA LYS A 122 10.43 10.16 2.71
C LYS A 122 9.70 10.05 4.04
N MET A 123 9.11 8.89 4.34
CA MET A 123 8.44 8.63 5.61
C MET A 123 9.38 8.77 6.81
N THR A 124 10.64 8.36 6.67
CA THR A 124 11.64 8.49 7.74
C THR A 124 11.89 9.96 8.08
N MET A 125 11.90 10.84 7.08
CA MET A 125 11.99 12.29 7.28
C MET A 125 10.70 12.89 7.84
N ASP A 126 9.54 12.44 7.34
CA ASP A 126 8.23 12.95 7.77
C ASP A 126 7.86 12.53 9.19
N ASN A 127 8.34 11.35 9.61
CA ASN A 127 8.03 10.69 10.87
C ASN A 127 6.54 10.76 11.27
N PRO A 128 5.61 10.22 10.45
CA PRO A 128 4.17 10.40 10.64
C PRO A 128 3.63 9.85 11.97
N CYS A 129 4.32 8.90 12.59
CA CYS A 129 3.96 8.34 13.89
C CYS A 129 4.64 9.05 15.07
N GLY A 130 5.48 10.06 14.83
CA GLY A 130 6.14 10.82 15.89
C GLY A 130 7.09 9.99 16.76
N TYR A 131 7.77 8.98 16.20
CA TYR A 131 8.71 8.17 16.98
C TYR A 131 9.90 9.02 17.42
N GLU A 132 10.08 9.20 18.73
CA GLU A 132 11.19 9.95 19.35
C GLU A 132 12.40 9.04 19.63
N LEU A 133 12.92 8.38 18.59
CA LEU A 133 14.02 7.41 18.68
C LEU A 133 15.10 7.71 17.63
N GLN A 134 16.33 7.24 17.82
CA GLN A 134 17.41 7.49 16.85
C GLN A 134 17.28 6.64 15.56
N ASN A 135 16.60 5.49 15.65
CA ASN A 135 16.49 4.50 14.56
C ASN A 135 15.11 4.46 13.89
N VAL A 136 14.45 5.61 13.76
CA VAL A 136 13.11 5.75 13.13
C VAL A 136 13.02 5.05 11.77
N GLY A 137 14.06 5.18 10.94
CA GLY A 137 14.11 4.54 9.63
C GLY A 137 13.98 3.02 9.70
N GLU A 138 14.69 2.37 10.61
CA GLU A 138 14.63 0.91 10.81
C GLU A 138 13.25 0.45 11.30
N ILE A 139 12.63 1.26 12.16
CA ILE A 139 11.28 1.00 12.69
C ILE A 139 10.27 1.01 11.54
N TYR A 140 10.27 2.05 10.70
CA TYR A 140 9.39 2.11 9.55
C TYR A 140 9.69 1.02 8.53
N GLU A 141 10.96 0.73 8.24
CA GLU A 141 11.34 -0.34 7.32
C GLU A 141 10.74 -1.68 7.75
N ARG A 142 10.90 -2.05 9.03
CA ARG A 142 10.36 -3.31 9.57
C ARG A 142 8.83 -3.35 9.52
N LYS A 143 8.16 -2.25 9.85
CA LYS A 143 6.69 -2.18 9.79
C LYS A 143 6.19 -2.29 8.34
N ILE A 144 6.84 -1.61 7.40
CA ILE A 144 6.51 -1.71 5.97
C ILE A 144 6.75 -3.15 5.46
N LYS A 145 7.84 -3.80 5.83
CA LYS A 145 8.12 -5.21 5.49
C LYS A 145 7.03 -6.14 6.01
N ASN A 146 6.58 -5.96 7.25
CA ASN A 146 5.46 -6.73 7.82
C ASN A 146 4.17 -6.52 7.03
N PHE A 147 3.85 -5.27 6.66
CA PHE A 147 2.69 -4.96 5.83
C PHE A 147 2.76 -5.66 4.46
N LEU A 148 3.89 -5.52 3.76
CA LEU A 148 4.11 -6.14 2.45
C LEU A 148 4.03 -7.68 2.54
N THR A 149 4.53 -8.25 3.63
CA THR A 149 4.47 -9.69 3.88
C THR A 149 3.02 -10.15 4.01
N ASP A 150 2.24 -9.54 4.90
CA ASP A 150 0.86 -9.97 5.16
C ASP A 150 -0.03 -9.83 3.90
N ILE A 151 0.09 -8.73 3.12
CA ILE A 151 -0.65 -8.62 1.83
C ILE A 151 -0.17 -9.63 0.78
N THR A 152 1.09 -10.07 0.83
CA THR A 152 1.62 -11.08 -0.09
C THR A 152 1.16 -12.49 0.30
N LEU A 153 1.03 -12.73 1.60
CA LEU A 153 0.58 -14.00 2.18
C LEU A 153 -0.95 -14.14 2.24
N GLY A 154 -1.70 -13.19 1.68
CA GLY A 154 -3.12 -13.36 1.42
C GLY A 154 -4.04 -12.42 2.20
N LEU A 155 -3.51 -11.41 2.91
CA LEU A 155 -4.36 -10.37 3.47
C LEU A 155 -5.14 -9.69 2.36
N LYS A 156 -6.47 -9.67 2.52
CA LYS A 156 -7.39 -8.98 1.62
C LYS A 156 -8.04 -7.79 2.35
N ALA A 157 -8.44 -6.78 1.59
CA ALA A 157 -9.22 -5.67 2.14
C ALA A 157 -10.69 -6.05 2.44
N SER A 158 -11.17 -7.14 1.86
CA SER A 158 -12.58 -7.52 1.84
C SER A 158 -13.02 -8.46 2.94
N GLU A 159 -12.07 -9.11 3.61
CA GLU A 159 -12.27 -10.25 4.51
C GLU A 159 -11.35 -10.08 5.71
N ASP A 160 -11.75 -10.62 6.86
CA ASP A 160 -10.96 -10.54 8.08
C ASP A 160 -9.64 -11.27 7.93
N TRP A 161 -8.55 -10.62 8.32
CA TRP A 161 -7.23 -11.21 8.24
C TRP A 161 -7.08 -12.28 9.30
N LYS A 162 -7.01 -13.53 8.84
CA LYS A 162 -6.66 -14.71 9.65
C LYS A 162 -5.32 -15.22 9.13
N LYS A 163 -4.34 -15.36 10.02
CA LYS A 163 -3.02 -15.93 9.65
C LYS A 163 -3.04 -17.46 9.53
N ASP A 164 -4.23 -18.06 9.63
CA ASP A 164 -4.42 -19.49 9.47
C ASP A 164 -4.31 -19.85 7.99
N ASN A 165 -3.50 -20.85 7.65
CA ASN A 165 -3.28 -21.33 6.28
C ASN A 165 -2.67 -20.30 5.30
N THR A 166 -1.79 -19.41 5.78
CA THR A 166 -1.01 -18.56 4.89
C THR A 166 -0.11 -19.40 3.98
N PRO A 167 0.09 -19.00 2.71
CA PRO A 167 1.09 -19.61 1.84
C PRO A 167 2.47 -19.61 2.51
N ASN A 168 3.29 -20.59 2.19
CA ASN A 168 4.66 -20.69 2.69
C ASN A 168 5.63 -19.78 1.92
N GLY A 169 5.14 -18.99 0.98
CA GLY A 169 5.95 -18.14 0.12
C GLY A 169 5.21 -17.69 -1.14
N PHE A 170 5.95 -17.09 -2.07
CA PHE A 170 5.44 -16.82 -3.41
C PHE A 170 6.42 -17.24 -4.50
N LEU A 171 5.87 -17.65 -5.63
CA LEU A 171 6.60 -17.94 -6.86
C LEU A 171 6.43 -16.77 -7.83
N VAL A 172 7.52 -16.31 -8.44
CA VAL A 172 7.51 -15.30 -9.50
C VAL A 172 7.98 -15.92 -10.81
N VAL A 173 7.10 -15.94 -11.81
CA VAL A 173 7.48 -16.31 -13.17
C VAL A 173 8.05 -15.08 -13.88
N THR A 174 9.31 -15.12 -14.29
CA THR A 174 9.98 -14.03 -15.00
C THR A 174 9.55 -13.98 -16.47
N LYS A 175 9.90 -12.90 -17.18
CA LYS A 175 9.62 -12.78 -18.62
C LYS A 175 10.30 -13.85 -19.47
N ASN A 176 11.42 -14.39 -18.98
CA ASN A 176 12.20 -15.42 -19.66
C ASN A 176 11.70 -16.84 -19.32
N GLY A 177 10.60 -16.97 -18.57
CA GLY A 177 10.06 -18.26 -18.14
C GLY A 177 10.74 -18.86 -16.92
N GLU A 178 11.71 -18.18 -16.31
CA GLU A 178 12.34 -18.63 -15.07
C GLU A 178 11.35 -18.52 -13.90
N VAL A 179 11.36 -19.48 -12.98
CA VAL A 179 10.53 -19.45 -11.78
C VAL A 179 11.42 -19.14 -10.58
N LEU A 180 11.27 -17.95 -10.02
CA LEU A 180 11.92 -17.56 -8.78
C LEU A 180 11.04 -17.95 -7.60
N SER A 181 11.57 -18.70 -6.64
CA SER A 181 10.85 -19.08 -5.43
C SER A 181 11.34 -18.25 -4.24
N TYR A 182 10.41 -17.53 -3.61
CA TYR A 182 10.66 -16.82 -2.36
C TYR A 182 9.93 -17.55 -1.26
N TYR A 183 10.69 -18.23 -0.41
CA TYR A 183 10.19 -19.08 0.65
C TYR A 183 10.24 -18.36 1.99
N LEU A 184 9.15 -18.42 2.76
CA LEU A 184 9.00 -17.69 4.02
C LEU A 184 9.98 -18.16 5.10
N LEU A 185 10.50 -19.41 5.01
CA LEU A 185 11.55 -19.86 5.94
C LEU A 185 12.84 -19.04 5.79
N ASP A 186 13.10 -18.45 4.62
CA ASP A 186 14.11 -17.40 4.47
C ASP A 186 13.43 -16.02 4.52
N ARG A 187 12.91 -15.70 5.71
CA ARG A 187 12.11 -14.48 5.97
C ARG A 187 12.86 -13.22 5.56
N LYS A 188 14.18 -13.17 5.78
CA LYS A 188 15.00 -12.01 5.44
C LYS A 188 15.00 -11.78 3.92
N THR A 189 15.36 -12.78 3.12
CA THR A 189 15.38 -12.66 1.66
C THR A 189 13.99 -12.37 1.10
N PHE A 190 12.96 -12.98 1.69
CA PHE A 190 11.57 -12.74 1.34
C PHE A 190 11.16 -11.26 1.55
N GLU A 191 11.41 -10.72 2.75
CA GLU A 191 11.07 -9.34 3.10
C GLU A 191 11.90 -8.32 2.32
N ASP A 192 13.20 -8.57 2.14
CA ASP A 192 14.10 -7.69 1.37
C ASP A 192 13.70 -7.63 -0.11
N CYS A 193 13.28 -8.76 -0.69
CA CYS A 193 12.72 -8.79 -2.04
C CYS A 193 11.46 -7.91 -2.13
N LEU A 194 10.49 -8.11 -1.24
CA LEU A 194 9.26 -7.31 -1.25
C LEU A 194 9.55 -5.82 -1.06
N PHE A 195 10.42 -5.45 -0.12
CA PHE A 195 10.75 -4.06 0.15
C PHE A 195 11.43 -3.37 -1.05
N THR A 196 12.35 -4.06 -1.72
CA THR A 196 13.15 -3.46 -2.80
C THR A 196 12.45 -3.49 -4.17
N GLN A 197 11.67 -4.55 -4.43
CA GLN A 197 11.09 -4.84 -5.74
C GLN A 197 9.64 -4.36 -5.88
N THR A 198 9.08 -3.62 -4.91
CA THR A 198 7.69 -3.16 -4.97
C THR A 198 7.56 -1.64 -5.00
N LYS A 199 6.39 -1.20 -5.46
CA LYS A 199 5.97 0.19 -5.53
C LYS A 199 4.48 0.32 -5.25
N LEU A 200 4.08 1.51 -4.81
CA LEU A 200 2.68 1.90 -4.88
C LEU A 200 2.34 2.32 -6.31
N ASP A 201 1.21 1.86 -6.79
CA ASP A 201 0.68 2.26 -8.09
C ASP A 201 -0.52 3.19 -7.90
N VAL A 202 -0.68 4.17 -8.79
CA VAL A 202 -1.76 5.15 -8.73
C VAL A 202 -2.75 4.80 -9.83
N PRO A 203 -3.81 4.03 -9.55
CA PRO A 203 -4.79 3.70 -10.56
C PRO A 203 -5.48 4.95 -11.11
N SER A 204 -5.73 4.98 -12.41
CA SER A 204 -6.54 6.03 -13.03
C SER A 204 -7.99 5.96 -12.54
N ARG A 205 -8.67 7.11 -12.51
CA ARG A 205 -10.05 7.25 -12.03
C ARG A 205 -11.01 6.71 -13.07
N THR A 206 -11.49 5.47 -12.93
CA THR A 206 -12.52 4.95 -13.86
C THR A 206 -13.49 3.91 -13.30
N ARG A 207 -13.31 3.36 -12.08
CA ARG A 207 -14.20 2.26 -11.63
C ARG A 207 -14.85 2.39 -10.25
N HIS A 208 -14.31 3.16 -9.29
CA HIS A 208 -14.82 3.14 -7.90
C HIS A 208 -14.81 4.49 -7.13
N ASP A 209 -15.08 5.63 -7.79
CA ASP A 209 -15.25 6.96 -7.16
C ASP A 209 -14.11 7.48 -6.25
N TYR A 210 -12.89 6.98 -6.44
CA TYR A 210 -11.70 7.53 -5.79
C TYR A 210 -11.04 8.60 -6.66
N GLY A 211 -10.26 9.46 -6.02
CA GLY A 211 -9.44 10.49 -6.63
C GLY A 211 -10.18 11.77 -7.00
N THR A 212 -11.46 11.93 -6.64
CA THR A 212 -12.27 13.17 -6.68
C THR A 212 -12.22 13.91 -5.36
N ILE A 213 -12.28 15.25 -5.45
CA ILE A 213 -12.64 16.07 -4.31
C ILE A 213 -14.15 16.02 -4.13
N TYR A 214 -14.59 15.79 -2.90
CA TYR A 214 -15.99 15.89 -2.48
C TYR A 214 -16.10 16.75 -1.23
N GLN A 215 -17.31 17.22 -0.95
CA GLN A 215 -17.61 18.05 0.21
C GLN A 215 -18.59 17.29 1.11
N GLU A 216 -18.36 17.35 2.41
CA GLU A 216 -19.21 16.76 3.44
C GLU A 216 -19.11 17.63 4.69
N GLU A 217 -20.25 18.04 5.25
CA GLU A 217 -20.31 18.87 6.47
C GLU A 217 -19.42 20.12 6.41
N GLY A 218 -19.43 20.82 5.26
CA GLY A 218 -18.64 22.03 5.05
C GLY A 218 -17.14 21.82 4.81
N ASN A 219 -16.64 20.58 4.94
CA ASN A 219 -15.23 20.22 4.76
C ASN A 219 -14.98 19.57 3.40
N TYR A 220 -13.77 19.74 2.86
CA TYR A 220 -13.35 19.12 1.60
C TYR A 220 -12.49 17.88 1.85
N TYR A 221 -12.72 16.84 1.04
CA TYR A 221 -12.05 15.57 1.18
C TYR A 221 -11.63 15.00 -0.17
N ILE A 222 -10.61 14.14 -0.16
CA ILE A 222 -10.18 13.33 -1.30
C ILE A 222 -9.99 11.88 -0.87
N LYS A 223 -10.46 10.95 -1.72
CA LYS A 223 -10.28 9.50 -1.55
C LYS A 223 -9.07 9.03 -2.37
N LEU A 224 -8.11 8.35 -1.76
CA LEU A 224 -6.98 7.72 -2.45
C LEU A 224 -7.07 6.20 -2.29
N CYS A 225 -6.72 5.45 -3.33
CA CYS A 225 -6.79 3.98 -3.30
C CYS A 225 -5.40 3.37 -3.22
N LEU A 226 -5.22 2.43 -2.30
CA LEU A 226 -4.00 1.66 -2.20
C LEU A 226 -3.93 0.58 -3.29
N GLN A 227 -2.82 0.54 -4.00
CA GLN A 227 -2.42 -0.54 -4.90
C GLN A 227 -0.93 -0.80 -4.74
N VAL A 228 -0.55 -2.06 -4.57
CA VAL A 228 0.86 -2.48 -4.45
C VAL A 228 1.20 -3.43 -5.60
N ARG A 229 2.28 -3.14 -6.32
CA ARG A 229 2.74 -3.95 -7.44
C ARG A 229 4.23 -4.19 -7.36
N PHE A 230 4.68 -5.25 -8.00
CA PHE A 230 6.10 -5.39 -8.34
C PHE A 230 6.52 -4.31 -9.34
N ARG A 231 7.80 -3.97 -9.32
CA ARG A 231 8.45 -3.03 -10.24
C ARG A 231 8.74 -3.70 -11.58
#